data_AF-A0A2A4RAM9-F1
#
_entry.id   AF-A0A2A4RAM9-F1
#
_cell.length_a   1.000
_cell.length_b   1.000
_cell.length_c   1.000
_cell.angle_alpha   90.00
_cell.angle_beta   90.00
_cell.angle_gamma   90.00
#
_symmetry.space_group_name_H-M   'P 1'
#
loop_
_entity.id
_entity.type
_entity.pdbx_description
1 polymer ?
#
loop_
_entity_poly.entity_id
_entity_poly.type
_entity_poly.pdbx_seq_one_letter_code
_entity_poly.pdbx_strand_id
1 'polypeptide(L)'
;MVSFAAQASDRTFFSGIEGKWRGPGEIVAGKFKGTKFVCTFDGDTLAKSSGMNIGGSCRIGLFSQPMNALVRKAGGGYKGKFLDGAVGEGMDVIGGRYSRSRLSVDIVRKDLRGVMITSLNKKNMLNVTVSVHVGKRLIPVIGMTLKRVGSKKMASKTK
;
A
#
# COMPACT_ATOMS: atom_id res chain seq x y z
N MET A 1 13.87 -4.95 20.97
CA MET A 1 12.80 -5.93 21.23
C MET A 1 11.54 -5.50 20.49
N VAL A 2 11.05 -6.29 19.53
CA VAL A 2 9.74 -6.03 18.90
C VAL A 2 8.70 -6.73 19.77
N SER A 3 7.79 -5.96 20.38
CA SER A 3 6.78 -6.49 21.30
C SER A 3 5.79 -7.44 20.58
N PHE A 4 5.34 -8.50 21.27
CA PHE A 4 4.33 -9.45 20.76
C PHE A 4 3.05 -8.75 20.27
N ALA A 5 2.66 -7.64 20.91
CA ALA A 5 1.50 -6.84 20.51
C ALA A 5 1.68 -6.22 19.10
N ALA A 6 2.89 -5.74 18.78
CA ALA A 6 3.21 -5.24 17.45
C ALA A 6 3.23 -6.38 16.41
N GLN A 7 3.66 -7.59 16.80
CA GLN A 7 3.59 -8.72 15.89
C GLN A 7 2.15 -9.15 15.57
N ALA A 8 1.27 -9.19 16.56
CA ALA A 8 -0.14 -9.52 16.38
C ALA A 8 -0.86 -8.47 15.52
N SER A 9 -0.60 -7.18 15.76
CA SER A 9 -1.24 -6.10 15.01
C SER A 9 -0.87 -6.10 13.53
N ASP A 10 0.38 -6.46 13.21
CA ASP A 10 0.84 -6.54 11.82
C ASP A 10 0.15 -7.68 11.08
N ARG A 11 0.00 -8.85 11.73
CA ARG A 11 -0.69 -10.00 11.13
C ARG A 11 -2.13 -9.64 10.81
N THR A 12 -2.84 -8.99 11.72
CA THR A 12 -4.21 -8.51 11.48
C THR A 12 -4.28 -7.53 10.31
N PHE A 13 -3.31 -6.61 10.20
CA PHE A 13 -3.27 -5.70 9.06
C PHE A 13 -3.02 -6.43 7.74
N PHE A 14 -2.06 -7.36 7.71
CA PHE A 14 -1.76 -8.14 6.53
C PHE A 14 -2.97 -8.99 6.12
N SER A 15 -3.61 -9.74 7.02
CA SER A 15 -4.85 -10.46 6.67
C SER A 15 -5.96 -9.50 6.20
N GLY A 16 -5.97 -8.27 6.72
CA GLY A 16 -6.88 -7.23 6.25
C GLY A 16 -6.68 -6.79 4.80
N ILE A 17 -5.51 -7.01 4.19
CA ILE A 17 -5.26 -6.62 2.79
C ILE A 17 -5.86 -7.61 1.78
N GLU A 18 -6.15 -8.84 2.20
CA GLU A 18 -6.55 -9.93 1.31
C GLU A 18 -7.80 -9.61 0.50
N GLY A 19 -7.83 -9.97 -0.77
CA GLY A 19 -8.95 -9.81 -1.68
C GLY A 19 -8.86 -8.57 -2.58
N LYS A 20 -9.96 -8.31 -3.30
CA LYS A 20 -9.98 -7.32 -4.38
C LYS A 20 -10.33 -5.92 -3.90
N TRP A 21 -9.65 -4.93 -4.47
CA TRP A 21 -9.79 -3.52 -4.16
C TRP A 21 -9.95 -2.71 -5.43
N ARG A 22 -10.80 -1.68 -5.40
CA ARG A 22 -10.95 -0.76 -6.54
C ARG A 22 -11.27 0.64 -6.07
N GLY A 23 -10.70 1.63 -6.73
CA GLY A 23 -11.05 3.02 -6.45
C GLY A 23 -10.18 4.04 -7.17
N PRO A 24 -10.53 5.32 -7.03
CA PRO A 24 -9.79 6.40 -7.65
C PRO A 24 -8.48 6.70 -6.91
N GLY A 25 -7.55 7.27 -7.66
CA GLY A 25 -6.40 7.98 -7.14
C GLY A 25 -6.07 9.19 -8.00
N GLU A 26 -5.19 10.03 -7.46
CA GLU A 26 -4.79 11.29 -8.07
C GLU A 26 -3.31 11.57 -7.78
N ILE A 27 -2.63 12.15 -8.76
CA ILE A 27 -1.31 12.75 -8.57
C ILE A 27 -1.52 14.14 -7.97
N VAL A 28 -1.05 14.37 -6.75
CA VAL A 28 -1.37 15.59 -5.99
C VAL A 28 -0.28 16.66 -6.04
N ALA A 29 0.91 16.33 -6.54
CA ALA A 29 2.04 17.24 -6.67
C ALA A 29 2.93 16.92 -7.87
N GLY A 30 3.76 17.88 -8.28
CA GLY A 30 4.70 17.76 -9.40
C GLY A 30 4.07 18.07 -10.78
N LYS A 31 4.82 17.76 -11.84
CA LYS A 31 4.46 18.07 -13.24
C LYS A 31 3.10 17.49 -13.66
N PHE A 32 2.73 16.35 -13.10
CA PHE A 32 1.50 15.62 -13.46
C PHE A 32 0.37 15.82 -12.42
N LYS A 33 0.43 16.89 -11.63
CA LYS A 33 -0.61 17.20 -10.64
C LYS A 33 -1.99 17.29 -11.31
N GLY A 34 -3.00 16.70 -10.66
CA GLY A 34 -4.38 16.65 -11.14
C GLY A 34 -4.69 15.47 -12.06
N THR A 35 -3.68 14.68 -12.45
CA THR A 35 -3.92 13.44 -13.20
C THR A 35 -4.66 12.44 -12.33
N LYS A 36 -5.86 12.06 -12.77
CA LYS A 36 -6.73 11.08 -12.11
C LYS A 36 -6.60 9.71 -12.75
N PHE A 37 -6.68 8.68 -11.93
CA PHE A 37 -6.62 7.30 -12.36
C PHE A 37 -7.53 6.42 -11.52
N VAL A 38 -7.85 5.23 -12.02
CA VAL A 38 -8.62 4.23 -11.28
C VAL A 38 -7.80 2.96 -11.16
N CYS A 39 -7.57 2.54 -9.94
CA CYS A 39 -6.82 1.33 -9.64
C CYS A 39 -7.75 0.16 -9.35
N THR A 40 -7.32 -1.04 -9.77
CA THR A 40 -7.88 -2.31 -9.34
C THR A 40 -6.73 -3.17 -8.86
N PHE A 41 -6.80 -3.63 -7.61
CA PHE A 41 -5.78 -4.45 -6.99
C PHE A 41 -6.37 -5.75 -6.44
N ASP A 42 -5.52 -6.76 -6.36
CA ASP A 42 -5.75 -8.02 -5.67
C ASP A 42 -4.67 -8.19 -4.61
N GLY A 43 -5.10 -8.21 -3.34
CA GLY A 43 -4.23 -8.34 -2.19
C GLY A 43 -4.20 -9.78 -1.69
N ASP A 44 -3.05 -10.20 -1.19
CA ASP A 44 -2.83 -11.51 -0.59
C ASP A 44 -1.86 -11.42 0.59
N THR A 45 -1.89 -12.40 1.49
CA THR A 45 -0.90 -12.52 2.55
C THR A 45 0.16 -13.55 2.23
N LEU A 46 1.37 -13.30 2.73
CA LEU A 46 2.43 -14.31 2.70
C LEU A 46 2.20 -15.32 3.83
N ALA A 47 2.82 -16.50 3.70
CA ALA A 47 2.70 -17.59 4.66
C ALA A 47 2.80 -17.12 6.12
N LYS A 48 1.90 -17.61 6.98
CA LYS A 48 1.79 -17.24 8.41
C LYS A 48 1.58 -15.73 8.65
N SER A 49 1.04 -15.02 7.66
CA SER A 49 0.83 -13.56 7.68
C SER A 49 2.12 -12.82 8.06
N SER A 50 3.27 -13.26 7.52
CA SER A 50 4.55 -12.60 7.74
C SER A 50 4.77 -11.39 6.83
N GLY A 51 3.79 -11.08 5.97
CA GLY A 51 3.83 -10.00 5.01
C GLY A 51 2.57 -9.97 4.15
N MET A 52 2.57 -9.06 3.20
CA MET A 52 1.51 -8.86 2.22
C MET A 52 2.09 -8.73 0.82
N ASN A 53 1.28 -9.14 -0.16
CA ASN A 53 1.47 -8.85 -1.57
C ASN A 53 0.22 -8.13 -2.09
N ILE A 54 0.39 -7.14 -2.95
CA ILE A 54 -0.72 -6.52 -3.65
C ILE A 54 -0.30 -6.29 -5.09
N GLY A 55 -1.09 -6.81 -6.02
CA GLY A 55 -0.83 -6.69 -7.46
C GLY A 55 -2.06 -6.15 -8.18
N GLY A 56 -1.88 -5.65 -9.39
CA GLY A 56 -2.99 -5.21 -10.23
C GLY A 56 -2.58 -4.10 -11.20
N SER A 57 -3.47 -3.14 -11.43
CA SER A 57 -3.21 -2.05 -12.37
C SER A 57 -3.97 -0.77 -12.06
N CYS A 58 -3.43 0.36 -12.53
CA CYS A 58 -4.11 1.65 -12.50
C CYS A 58 -4.27 2.19 -13.92
N ARG A 59 -5.51 2.57 -14.24
CA ARG A 59 -5.91 3.08 -15.55
C ARG A 59 -5.95 4.59 -15.56
N ILE A 60 -5.25 5.20 -16.51
CA ILE A 60 -5.26 6.64 -16.83
C ILE A 60 -5.81 6.78 -18.25
N GLY A 61 -7.05 7.24 -18.40
CA GLY A 61 -7.71 7.29 -19.71
C GLY A 61 -7.75 5.90 -20.36
N LEU A 62 -7.13 5.75 -21.55
CA LEU A 62 -7.06 4.47 -22.26
C LEU A 62 -5.85 3.60 -21.86
N PHE A 63 -4.91 4.16 -21.10
CA PHE A 63 -3.69 3.45 -20.70
C PHE A 63 -3.86 2.76 -19.36
N SER A 64 -3.28 1.57 -19.22
CA SER A 64 -3.24 0.82 -17.97
C SER A 64 -1.80 0.55 -17.59
N GLN A 65 -1.43 0.88 -16.36
CA GLN A 65 -0.10 0.61 -15.83
C GLN A 65 -0.17 -0.49 -14.75
N PRO A 66 0.65 -1.55 -14.84
CA PRO A 66 0.72 -2.57 -13.80
C PRO A 66 1.26 -1.94 -12.51
N MET A 67 0.74 -2.40 -11.37
CA MET A 67 1.21 -1.98 -10.06
C MET A 67 1.31 -3.18 -9.12
N ASN A 68 2.48 -3.35 -8.52
CA ASN A 68 2.76 -4.42 -7.57
C ASN A 68 3.48 -3.88 -6.34
N ALA A 69 3.17 -4.41 -5.16
CA ALA A 69 3.92 -4.17 -3.95
C ALA A 69 3.99 -5.42 -3.08
N LEU A 70 5.21 -5.82 -2.73
CA LEU A 70 5.52 -6.89 -1.80
C LEU A 70 6.11 -6.27 -0.54
N VAL A 71 5.55 -6.56 0.62
CA VAL A 71 6.07 -6.13 1.92
C VAL A 71 6.11 -7.32 2.86
N ARG A 72 7.30 -7.68 3.35
CA ARG A 72 7.50 -8.77 4.30
C ARG A 72 8.23 -8.28 5.54
N LYS A 73 7.94 -8.90 6.68
CA LYS A 73 8.71 -8.69 7.91
C LYS A 73 10.16 -9.09 7.71
N ALA A 74 11.07 -8.28 8.24
CA ALA A 74 12.49 -8.58 8.28
C ALA A 74 13.12 -7.88 9.49
N GLY A 75 13.62 -8.65 10.45
CA GLY A 75 14.18 -8.12 11.70
C GLY A 75 13.18 -7.23 12.45
N GLY A 76 13.59 -5.99 12.73
CA GLY A 76 12.77 -4.99 13.43
C GLY A 76 11.78 -4.19 12.56
N GLY A 77 11.71 -4.45 11.25
CA GLY A 77 10.89 -3.68 10.32
C GLY A 77 10.42 -4.50 9.13
N TYR A 78 10.42 -3.89 7.94
CA TYR A 78 9.95 -4.51 6.70
C TYR A 78 10.98 -4.42 5.59
N LYS A 79 10.93 -5.40 4.68
CA LYS A 79 11.65 -5.42 3.41
C LYS A 79 10.71 -5.80 2.28
N GLY A 80 11.08 -5.53 1.04
CA GLY A 80 10.27 -5.91 -0.11
C GLY A 80 10.49 -5.02 -1.32
N LYS A 81 9.46 -4.90 -2.16
CA LYS A 81 9.55 -4.23 -3.47
C LYS A 81 8.24 -3.49 -3.76
N PHE A 82 8.36 -2.34 -4.41
CA PHE A 82 7.26 -1.61 -5.02
C PHE A 82 7.59 -1.44 -6.51
N LEU A 83 6.63 -1.70 -7.41
CA LEU A 83 6.80 -1.66 -8.88
C LEU A 83 8.06 -2.43 -9.36
N ASP A 84 8.23 -3.66 -8.87
CA ASP A 84 9.34 -4.58 -9.20
C ASP A 84 10.69 -4.25 -8.54
N GLY A 85 10.74 -3.24 -7.67
CA GLY A 85 11.92 -2.90 -6.87
C GLY A 85 12.96 -2.09 -7.65
N ALA A 86 14.04 -1.71 -6.98
CA ALA A 86 15.03 -0.79 -7.54
C ALA A 86 15.85 -1.39 -8.71
N VAL A 87 15.88 -2.72 -8.82
CA VAL A 87 16.46 -3.45 -9.96
C VAL A 87 15.59 -3.30 -11.22
N GLY A 88 14.27 -3.19 -11.06
CA GLY A 88 13.34 -2.91 -12.14
C GLY A 88 13.01 -1.42 -12.24
N GLU A 89 11.74 -1.10 -12.49
CA GLU A 89 11.25 0.28 -12.62
C GLU A 89 10.77 0.92 -11.32
N GLY A 90 10.92 0.22 -10.22
CA GLY A 90 10.32 0.59 -8.96
C GLY A 90 11.29 0.96 -7.87
N MET A 91 10.89 0.70 -6.63
CA MET A 91 11.62 1.08 -5.43
C MET A 91 11.66 -0.09 -4.46
N ASP A 92 12.79 -0.29 -3.79
CA ASP A 92 12.90 -1.29 -2.74
C ASP A 92 12.26 -0.78 -1.45
N VAL A 93 11.57 -1.67 -0.76
CA VAL A 93 11.15 -1.43 0.63
C VAL A 93 12.30 -1.84 1.53
N ILE A 94 12.84 -0.89 2.29
CA ILE A 94 14.05 -1.09 3.11
C ILE A 94 13.80 -0.95 4.61
N GLY A 95 12.60 -0.50 4.98
CA GLY A 95 12.25 -0.23 6.36
C GLY A 95 10.77 0.10 6.51
N GLY A 96 10.40 0.43 7.74
CA GLY A 96 9.05 0.87 8.04
C GLY A 96 8.59 0.46 9.42
N ARG A 97 7.37 0.86 9.75
CA ARG A 97 6.69 0.57 11.01
C ARG A 97 5.19 0.47 10.80
N TYR A 98 4.56 -0.38 11.58
CA TYR A 98 3.12 -0.36 11.76
C TYR A 98 2.78 0.36 13.06
N SER A 99 1.90 1.35 12.99
CA SER A 99 1.46 2.09 14.17
C SER A 99 0.13 2.78 13.89
N ARG A 100 -0.73 2.88 14.92
CA ARG A 100 -2.03 3.60 14.83
C ARG A 100 -2.89 3.14 13.63
N SER A 101 -2.91 1.83 13.38
CA SER A 101 -3.61 1.22 12.25
C SER A 101 -3.11 1.64 10.85
N ARG A 102 -1.85 2.07 10.76
CA ARG A 102 -1.20 2.46 9.50
C ARG A 102 0.12 1.72 9.35
N LEU A 103 0.32 1.14 8.18
CA LEU A 103 1.61 0.63 7.74
C LEU A 103 2.35 1.76 7.01
N SER A 104 3.51 2.17 7.51
CA SER A 104 4.40 3.13 6.86
C SER A 104 5.66 2.38 6.45
N VAL A 105 5.98 2.36 5.16
CA VAL A 105 7.20 1.72 4.65
C VAL A 105 8.09 2.73 3.95
N ASP A 106 9.40 2.59 4.14
CA ASP A 106 10.42 3.41 3.51
C ASP A 106 10.77 2.79 2.15
N ILE A 107 10.67 3.58 1.09
CA ILE A 107 10.93 3.16 -0.29
C ILE A 107 12.15 3.89 -0.88
N VAL A 108 12.99 3.18 -1.61
CA VAL A 108 14.23 3.73 -2.19
C VAL A 108 14.51 3.25 -3.62
N ARG A 109 15.02 4.15 -4.47
CA ARG A 109 15.68 3.82 -5.74
C ARG A 109 16.83 4.81 -5.98
N LYS A 110 18.08 4.34 -6.03
CA LYS A 110 19.27 5.21 -6.17
C LYS A 110 19.25 6.33 -5.12
N ASP A 111 19.11 7.59 -5.52
CA ASP A 111 19.01 8.76 -4.62
C ASP A 111 17.57 9.13 -4.26
N LEU A 112 16.57 8.55 -4.94
CA LEU A 112 15.17 8.77 -4.61
C LEU A 112 14.82 8.05 -3.31
N ARG A 113 14.29 8.81 -2.36
CA ARG A 113 13.81 8.33 -1.07
C ARG A 113 12.36 8.73 -0.90
N GLY A 114 11.52 7.83 -0.41
CA GLY A 114 10.10 8.11 -0.17
C GLY A 114 9.54 7.29 0.97
N VAL A 115 8.28 7.57 1.27
CA VAL A 115 7.49 6.84 2.27
C VAL A 115 6.15 6.50 1.64
N MET A 116 5.76 5.24 1.74
CA MET A 116 4.41 4.79 1.42
C MET A 116 3.65 4.53 2.71
N ILE A 117 2.50 5.17 2.86
CA ILE A 117 1.61 4.99 4.02
C ILE A 117 0.32 4.34 3.54
N THR A 118 0.00 3.22 4.16
CA THR A 118 -1.22 2.46 3.90
C THR A 118 -2.04 2.35 5.16
N SER A 119 -3.34 2.63 5.07
CA SER A 119 -4.28 2.47 6.18
C SER A 119 -5.50 1.69 5.72
N LEU A 120 -5.95 0.78 6.58
CA LEU A 120 -7.19 0.05 6.39
C LEU A 120 -8.16 0.47 7.50
N ASN A 121 -9.35 0.94 7.11
CA ASN A 121 -10.37 1.31 8.07
C ASN A 121 -11.48 0.26 8.19
N LYS A 122 -12.31 0.38 9.23
CA LYS A 122 -13.44 -0.52 9.52
C LYS A 122 -14.49 -0.58 8.40
N LYS A 123 -14.51 0.38 7.48
CA LYS A 123 -15.47 0.45 6.36
C LYS A 123 -14.95 -0.25 5.10
N ASN A 124 -13.94 -1.12 5.22
CA ASN A 124 -13.28 -1.74 4.08
C ASN A 124 -12.80 -0.72 3.05
N MET A 125 -12.21 0.38 3.54
CA MET A 125 -11.49 1.33 2.69
C MET A 125 -10.00 1.25 2.96
N LEU A 126 -9.26 1.04 1.89
CA LEU A 126 -7.81 1.03 1.85
C LEU A 126 -7.35 2.38 1.30
N ASN A 127 -6.70 3.18 2.14
CA ASN A 127 -6.09 4.44 1.70
C ASN A 127 -4.59 4.22 1.56
N VAL A 128 -4.03 4.66 0.44
CA VAL A 128 -2.59 4.65 0.20
C VAL A 128 -2.13 6.06 -0.15
N THR A 129 -1.02 6.48 0.42
CA THR A 129 -0.35 7.73 0.08
C THR A 129 1.12 7.42 -0.17
N VAL A 130 1.63 7.85 -1.33
CA VAL A 130 3.06 7.78 -1.64
C VAL A 130 3.60 9.19 -1.57
N SER A 131 4.67 9.37 -0.79
CA SER A 131 5.38 10.62 -0.63
C SER A 131 6.85 10.44 -0.97
N VAL A 132 7.48 11.49 -1.50
CA VAL A 132 8.91 11.49 -1.85
C VAL A 132 9.62 12.66 -1.18
N HIS A 133 10.90 12.49 -0.89
CA HIS A 133 11.73 13.56 -0.36
C HIS A 133 12.09 14.55 -1.48
N VAL A 134 11.85 15.83 -1.23
CA VAL A 134 12.32 16.95 -2.03
C VAL A 134 13.10 17.87 -1.10
N GLY A 135 14.43 17.81 -1.19
CA GLY A 135 15.32 18.39 -0.19
C GLY A 135 15.06 17.78 1.19
N LYS A 136 14.76 18.62 2.18
CA LYS A 136 14.46 18.20 3.57
C LYS A 136 12.96 17.94 3.84
N ARG A 137 12.10 18.02 2.82
CA ARG A 137 10.65 17.93 2.97
C ARG A 137 10.12 16.64 2.35
N LEU A 138 9.18 15.99 3.04
CA LEU A 138 8.42 14.87 2.52
C LEU A 138 7.14 15.40 1.85
N ILE A 139 7.04 15.24 0.53
CA ILE A 139 5.93 15.78 -0.26
C ILE A 139 5.05 14.62 -0.73
N PRO A 140 3.75 14.60 -0.42
CA PRO A 140 2.83 13.61 -0.97
C PRO A 140 2.72 13.84 -2.47
N VAL A 141 2.87 12.78 -3.26
CA VAL A 141 2.82 12.83 -4.73
C VAL A 141 1.64 12.05 -5.28
N ILE A 142 1.24 10.98 -4.60
CA ILE A 142 0.15 10.11 -5.04
C ILE A 142 -0.76 9.82 -3.86
N GLY A 143 -2.06 9.99 -4.05
CA GLY A 143 -3.09 9.57 -3.09
C GLY A 143 -4.12 8.66 -3.76
N MET A 144 -4.56 7.62 -3.07
CA MET A 144 -5.63 6.75 -3.54
C MET A 144 -6.51 6.27 -2.39
N THR A 145 -7.79 6.06 -2.71
CA THR A 145 -8.79 5.51 -1.80
C THR A 145 -9.53 4.39 -2.50
N LEU A 146 -9.37 3.18 -2.00
CA LEU A 146 -9.85 1.96 -2.63
C LEU A 146 -10.91 1.32 -1.74
N LYS A 147 -12.01 0.89 -2.34
CA LYS A 147 -13.05 0.10 -1.66
C LYS A 147 -12.84 -1.37 -1.97
N ARG A 148 -13.10 -2.22 -0.98
CA ARG A 148 -13.14 -3.66 -1.20
C ARG A 148 -14.25 -4.02 -2.19
N VAL A 149 -13.92 -4.86 -3.16
CA VAL A 149 -14.85 -5.38 -4.17
C VAL A 149 -15.24 -6.79 -3.78
N GLY A 150 -16.51 -7.16 -3.95
CA GLY A 150 -16.97 -8.52 -3.70
C GLY A 150 -17.19 -8.88 -2.23
N SER A 151 -16.94 -7.97 -1.28
CA SER A 151 -17.51 -8.10 0.06
C SER A 151 -19.02 -7.93 -0.08
N LYS A 152 -19.76 -9.04 -0.16
CA LYS A 152 -21.21 -9.01 0.05
C LYS A 152 -21.41 -8.20 1.33
N LYS A 153 -22.19 -7.12 1.28
CA LYS A 153 -22.79 -6.59 2.51
C LYS A 153 -23.41 -7.81 3.17
N MET A 154 -22.96 -8.20 4.35
CA MET A 154 -23.75 -9.13 5.15
C MET A 154 -25.09 -8.43 5.32
N ALA A 155 -26.09 -8.87 4.55
CA ALA A 155 -27.46 -8.53 4.82
C ALA A 155 -27.70 -9.04 6.24
N SER A 156 -27.98 -8.10 7.16
CA SER A 156 -28.49 -8.42 8.47
C SER A 156 -29.76 -9.24 8.25
N LYS A 157 -29.66 -10.57 8.36
CA LYS A 157 -30.83 -11.40 8.63
C LYS A 157 -31.15 -11.14 10.09
N THR A 158 -31.95 -10.11 10.33
CA THR A 158 -32.71 -10.01 11.56
C THR A 158 -33.69 -11.18 11.54
N LYS A 159 -33.52 -12.07 12.51
CA LYS A 159 -34.42 -13.18 12.80
C LYS A 159 -35.68 -12.64 13.46
#